data_AF-A0A934TYR8-F1
#
_entry.id   AF-A0A934TYR8-F1
#
_cell.length_a   1.000
_cell.length_b   1.000
_cell.length_c   1.000
_cell.angle_alpha   90.00
_cell.angle_beta   90.00
_cell.angle_gamma   90.00
#
_symmetry.space_group_name_H-M   'P 1'
#
loop_
_entity.id
_entity.type
_entity.pdbx_description
1 polymer ?
#
loop_
_entity_poly.entity_id
_entity_poly.type
_entity_poly.pdbx_seq_one_letter_code
_entity_poly.pdbx_strand_id
1 'polypeptide(L)' 'NPTELTPELLNEFIDKIVVSAPHYLDGKRYQLVDVYYKGVGIVNEMTPEEAEASFQASLADQRRRKELLAQQQKTA' A
#
# COMPACT_ATOMS: atom_id res chain seq x y z
N ASN A 1 -16.14 1.03 -14.75
CA ASN A 1 -15.73 0.23 -13.58
C ASN A 1 -15.92 -1.24 -13.90
N PRO A 2 -14.85 -2.06 -13.93
CA PRO A 2 -15.00 -3.49 -14.09
C PRO A 2 -15.77 -4.07 -12.88
N THR A 3 -16.73 -4.94 -13.15
CA THR A 3 -17.56 -5.61 -12.13
C THR A 3 -17.04 -6.98 -11.75
N GLU A 4 -16.06 -7.50 -12.47
CA GLU A 4 -15.47 -8.83 -12.29
C GLU A 4 -13.95 -8.75 -12.29
N LEU A 5 -13.33 -9.62 -11.50
CA LEU A 5 -11.88 -9.76 -11.44
C LEU A 5 -11.44 -10.61 -12.63
N THR A 6 -10.85 -9.99 -13.66
CA THR A 6 -10.31 -10.73 -14.80
C THR A 6 -8.88 -11.21 -14.51
N PRO A 7 -8.41 -12.30 -15.15
CA PRO A 7 -7.03 -12.76 -15.01
C PRO A 7 -6.00 -11.68 -15.38
N GLU A 8 -6.30 -10.87 -16.39
CA GLU A 8 -5.45 -9.76 -16.84
C GLU A 8 -5.33 -8.70 -15.75
N LEU A 9 -6.47 -8.30 -15.16
CA LEU A 9 -6.51 -7.33 -14.07
C LEU A 9 -5.79 -7.86 -12.82
N LEU A 10 -5.99 -9.15 -12.49
CA LEU A 10 -5.32 -9.77 -11.35
C LEU A 10 -3.79 -9.77 -11.51
N ASN A 11 -3.30 -9.99 -12.73
CA ASN A 11 -1.87 -10.03 -13.01
C ASN A 11 -1.18 -8.67 -12.78
N GLU A 12 -1.89 -7.55 -12.96
CA GLU A 12 -1.34 -6.21 -12.68
C GLU A 12 -0.97 -6.02 -11.20
N PHE A 13 -1.66 -6.74 -10.30
CA PHE A 13 -1.45 -6.65 -8.85
C PHE A 13 -0.40 -7.61 -8.31
N ILE A 14 0.14 -8.51 -9.13
CA ILE A 14 1.14 -9.48 -8.69
C ILE A 14 2.50 -8.79 -8.61
N ASP A 15 3.12 -8.84 -7.44
CA ASP A 15 4.51 -8.41 -7.22
C ASP A 15 5.48 -9.49 -7.68
N LYS A 16 5.29 -10.72 -7.18
CA LYS A 16 6.08 -11.89 -7.56
C LYS A 16 5.33 -13.18 -7.29
N ILE A 17 5.73 -14.23 -8.00
CA ILE A 17 5.30 -15.61 -7.77
C ILE A 17 6.53 -16.42 -7.40
N VAL A 18 6.50 -17.08 -6.23
CA VAL A 18 7.58 -17.96 -5.79
C VAL A 18 7.11 -19.39 -5.90
N VAL A 19 7.84 -20.19 -6.67
CA VAL A 19 7.55 -21.61 -6.87
C VAL A 19 8.63 -22.42 -6.15
N SER A 20 8.24 -23.12 -5.10
CA SER A 20 9.16 -23.95 -4.31
C SER A 20 9.54 -25.24 -5.04
N ALA A 21 10.55 -25.95 -4.54
CA ALA A 21 10.87 -27.29 -5.05
C ALA A 21 9.67 -28.25 -4.88
N PRO A 22 9.46 -29.19 -5.83
CA PRO A 22 8.39 -30.18 -5.70
C PRO A 22 8.72 -31.17 -4.58
N HIS A 23 7.68 -31.64 -3.88
CA HIS A 23 7.78 -32.73 -2.90
C HIS A 23 6.67 -33.75 -3.12
N TYR A 24 6.83 -34.94 -2.55
CA TYR A 24 5.85 -36.03 -2.67
C TYR A 24 5.20 -36.31 -1.32
N LEU A 25 3.88 -36.43 -1.32
CA LEU A 25 3.06 -36.85 -0.19
C LEU A 25 2.08 -37.92 -0.69
N ASP A 26 2.06 -39.09 -0.05
CA ASP A 26 1.21 -40.23 -0.44
C ASP A 26 1.31 -40.61 -1.93
N GLY A 27 2.53 -40.53 -2.50
CA GLY A 27 2.79 -40.83 -3.92
C GLY A 27 2.32 -39.75 -4.90
N LYS A 28 1.74 -38.65 -4.42
CA LYS A 28 1.33 -37.50 -5.23
C LYS A 28 2.36 -36.37 -5.14
N ARG A 29 2.62 -35.71 -6.27
CA ARG A 29 3.53 -34.56 -6.34
C ARG A 29 2.79 -33.28 -5.94
N TYR A 30 3.38 -32.54 -5.02
CA TYR A 30 2.94 -31.22 -4.56
C TYR A 30 4.03 -30.20 -4.79
N GLN A 31 3.64 -28.95 -5.06
CA GLN A 31 4.56 -27.84 -5.22
C GLN A 31 3.92 -26.61 -4.59
N LEU A 32 4.60 -26.03 -3.60
CA LEU A 32 4.12 -24.83 -2.95
C LEU A 32 4.34 -23.63 -3.88
N VAL A 33 3.29 -22.85 -4.07
CA VAL A 33 3.30 -21.62 -4.87
C VAL A 33 2.82 -20.48 -3.98
N ASP A 34 3.72 -19.54 -3.71
CA ASP A 34 3.40 -18.32 -2.97
C ASP A 34 3.20 -17.17 -3.95
N VAL A 35 2.06 -16.50 -3.87
CA VAL A 35 1.74 -15.32 -4.69
C VAL A 35 1.78 -14.09 -3.82
N TYR A 36 2.69 -13.18 -4.13
CA TYR A 36 2.85 -11.91 -3.44
C TYR A 36 2.16 -10.83 -4.26
N TYR A 37 1.26 -10.09 -3.62
CA TYR A 37 0.58 -8.96 -4.24
C TYR A 37 1.31 -7.66 -3.88
N LYS A 38 1.40 -6.73 -4.84
CA LYS A 38 1.80 -5.36 -4.54
C LYS A 38 0.73 -4.80 -3.62
N GLY A 39 1.12 -4.46 -2.39
CA GLY A 39 0.19 -4.10 -1.33
C GLY A 39 -0.83 -3.08 -1.81
N VAL A 40 -2.10 -3.49 -1.86
CA VAL A 40 -3.19 -2.53 -1.90
C VAL A 40 -3.27 -1.97 -0.49
N GLY A 41 -2.88 -0.70 -0.33
CA GLY A 41 -3.29 0.05 0.85
C GLY A 41 -4.81 -0.02 0.99
N ILE A 42 -5.31 0.21 2.20
CA ILE A 42 -6.74 0.28 2.49
C ILE A 42 -7.44 1.11 1.39
N VAL A 43 -8.22 0.47 0.51
CA VAL A 43 -9.24 1.16 -0.30
C VAL A 43 -10.45 1.34 0.63
N ASN A 44 -10.25 2.04 1.74
CA ASN A 44 -11.31 2.93 2.17
C ASN A 44 -11.15 4.04 1.15
N GLU A 45 -12.08 4.09 0.19
CA GLU A 45 -12.27 5.29 -0.60
C GLU A 45 -12.52 6.41 0.39
N MET A 46 -11.44 7.07 0.80
CA MET A 46 -11.50 8.29 1.55
C MET A 46 -12.27 9.23 0.63
N THR A 47 -13.38 9.77 1.12
CA THR A 47 -14.15 10.70 0.29
C THR A 47 -13.22 11.83 -0.15
N PRO A 48 -13.46 12.48 -1.31
CA PRO A 48 -12.64 13.61 -1.72
C PRO A 48 -12.49 14.67 -0.61
N GLU A 49 -13.51 14.83 0.23
CA GLU A 49 -13.51 15.70 1.40
C GLU A 49 -12.55 15.24 2.49
N GLU A 50 -12.58 13.96 2.87
CA GLU A 50 -11.67 13.39 3.87
C GLU A 50 -10.20 13.41 3.41
N ALA A 51 -9.96 13.16 2.12
CA ALA A 51 -8.63 13.22 1.54
C ALA A 51 -8.06 14.64 1.56
N GLU A 52 -8.88 15.63 1.14
CA GLU A 52 -8.51 17.05 1.17
C GLU A 52 -8.28 17.53 2.62
N ALA A 53 -9.14 17.13 3.57
CA ALA A 53 -8.98 17.50 4.97
C ALA A 53 -7.66 16.98 5.57
N SER A 54 -7.30 15.73 5.28
CA SER A 54 -6.04 15.12 5.70
C SER A 54 -4.82 15.85 5.10
N PHE A 55 -4.92 16.23 3.82
CA PHE A 55 -3.88 16.98 3.12
C PHE A 55 -3.69 18.37 3.75
N GLN A 56 -4.77 19.12 3.98
CA GLN A 56 -4.71 20.46 4.59
C GLN A 56 -4.20 20.43 6.03
N ALA A 57 -4.60 19.43 6.83
CA ALA A 57 -4.09 19.24 8.18
C ALA A 57 -2.56 19.04 8.18
N SER A 58 -2.06 18.23 7.25
CA SER A 58 -0.63 17.99 7.07
C SER A 58 0.14 19.27 6.70
N LEU A 59 -0.42 20.11 5.83
CA LEU A 59 0.18 21.40 5.47
C LEU A 59 0.22 22.37 6.66
N ALA A 60 -0.86 22.44 7.45
CA ALA A 60 -0.92 23.27 8.65
C ALA A 60 0.12 22.84 9.70
N ASP A 61 0.28 21.53 9.91
CA ASP A 61 1.31 20.98 10.80
C ASP A 61 2.72 21.32 10.34
N GLN A 62 3.01 21.22 9.04
CA GLN A 62 4.31 21.61 8.51
C GLN A 62 4.59 23.11 8.71
N ARG A 63 3.59 23.97 8.52
CA ARG A 63 3.72 25.42 8.77
C ARG A 63 4.01 25.72 10.24
N ARG A 64 3.22 25.14 11.15
CA ARG A 64 3.42 25.25 12.60
C ARG A 64 4.83 24.81 13.01
N ARG A 65 5.30 23.67 12.50
CA ARG A 65 6.65 23.17 12.78
C ARG A 65 7.73 24.14 12.30
N LYS A 66 7.59 24.69 11.08
CA LYS A 66 8.55 25.67 10.54
C LYS A 66 8.58 26.96 11.36
N GLU A 67 7.41 27.45 11.79
CA GLU A 67 7.31 28.65 12.63
C GLU A 67 7.93 28.44 14.01
N LEU A 68 7.70 27.28 14.64
CA LEU A 68 8.33 26.93 15.91
C LEU A 68 9.85 26.88 15.79
N LEU A 69 10.38 26.26 14.73
CA LEU A 69 11.82 26.21 14.47
C LEU A 69 12.40 27.61 14.24
N ALA A 70 11.69 28.46 13.49
CA ALA A 70 12.13 29.84 13.23
C ALA A 70 12.07 30.73 14.49
N GLN A 71 11.15 30.48 15.41
CA GLN A 71 11.09 31.18 16.69
C GLN A 71 12.23 30.75 17.61
N GLN A 72 12.53 29.45 17.70
CA GLN A 72 13.65 28.95 18.52
C GLN A 72 15.01 29.53 18.10
N GLN A 73 15.20 29.80 16.80
CA GLN A 73 16.43 30.41 16.28
C GLN A 73 16.55 31.91 16.61
N LYS A 74 15.44 32.60 16.93
CA LYS A 74 15.44 34.04 17.26
C LYS A 74 15.61 34.31 18.75
N THR A 75 15.43 33.30 19.60
CA THR A 75 15.56 33.39 21.05
C THR A 75 16.95 33.01 21.57
N ALA A 76 17.92 32.81 20.67
CA ALA A 76 19.32 32.48 20.97
C ALA A 76 20.26 33.67 20.72
#